data_AF-E5Q5C8-F1
#
_entry.id   AF-E5Q5C8-F1
#
_cell.length_a   1.000
_cell.length_b   1.000
_cell.length_c   1.000
_cell.angle_alpha   90.00
_cell.angle_beta   90.00
_cell.angle_gamma   90.00
#
_symmetry.space_group_name_H-M   'P 1'
#
loop_
_entity.id
_entity.type
_entity.pdbx_description
1 polymer ?
#
loop_
_entity_poly.entity_id
_entity_poly.type
_entity_poly.pdbx_seq_one_letter_code
_entity_poly.pdbx_strand_id
1 'polypeptide(L)'
;TQIKEFASFPTLEQLPLWGFDGSSTQQAEGHSSDCVLKPVAVFPDAARTKGVLVMCEVMMPDGKTPHASNKRATILDDAGAWFGFEQEYFFYKDGRPLGFPASGYPAPQGPYYTGVGFSNVGDVARKIVEEHLDLCLAAGINHEGINAEVAKGQWEFQIFGKGSKKAADEMWMARYLMLRLTEKY
;
A
#
# COMPACT_ATOMS: atom_id res chain seq x y z
N THR A 1 -5.24 8.83 -12.91
CA THR A 1 -6.62 8.97 -12.40
C THR A 1 -7.60 9.00 -13.55
N GLN A 2 -8.71 8.26 -13.48
CA GLN A 2 -9.85 8.45 -14.39
C GLN A 2 -10.97 9.20 -13.69
N ILE A 3 -11.79 9.89 -14.47
CA ILE A 3 -13.10 10.38 -14.05
C ILE A 3 -14.13 9.55 -14.79
N LYS A 4 -15.03 8.92 -14.04
CA LYS A 4 -16.12 8.08 -14.54
C LYS A 4 -17.36 8.35 -13.72
N GLU A 5 -18.52 8.22 -14.34
CA GLU A 5 -19.81 8.36 -13.68
C GLU A 5 -20.40 6.99 -13.41
N PHE A 6 -20.86 6.79 -12.17
CA PHE A 6 -21.55 5.59 -11.72
C PHE A 6 -22.76 6.04 -10.88
N ALA A 7 -23.86 5.28 -10.94
CA ALA A 7 -25.07 5.59 -10.17
C ALA A 7 -24.85 5.45 -8.64
N SER A 8 -23.90 4.60 -8.24
CA SER A 8 -23.50 4.32 -6.87
C SER A 8 -22.00 4.01 -6.83
N PHE A 9 -21.48 3.61 -5.68
CA PHE A 9 -20.13 3.05 -5.60
C PHE A 9 -19.99 1.87 -6.59
N PRO A 10 -18.95 1.85 -7.45
CA PRO A 10 -18.85 0.88 -8.52
C PRO A 10 -18.53 -0.53 -8.00
N THR A 11 -19.16 -1.55 -8.58
CA THR A 11 -18.72 -2.94 -8.39
C THR A 11 -17.51 -3.23 -9.28
N LEU A 12 -16.78 -4.30 -8.97
CA LEU A 12 -15.57 -4.67 -9.72
C LEU A 12 -15.86 -4.91 -11.21
N GLU A 13 -17.01 -5.52 -11.54
CA GLU A 13 -17.41 -5.88 -12.89
C GLU A 13 -17.78 -4.66 -13.75
N GLN A 14 -18.11 -3.53 -13.12
CA GLN A 14 -18.42 -2.28 -13.81
C GLN A 14 -17.15 -1.50 -14.20
N LEU A 15 -15.99 -1.86 -13.64
CA LEU A 15 -14.74 -1.16 -13.90
C LEU A 15 -14.13 -1.64 -15.22
N PRO A 16 -13.88 -0.75 -16.19
CA PRO A 16 -13.30 -1.13 -17.47
C PRO A 16 -11.82 -1.48 -17.31
N LEU A 17 -11.31 -2.28 -18.26
CA LEU A 17 -9.86 -2.36 -18.47
C LEU A 17 -9.30 -0.97 -18.79
N TRP A 18 -8.05 -0.75 -18.42
CA TRP A 18 -7.33 0.46 -18.81
C TRP A 18 -5.94 0.12 -19.33
N GLY A 19 -5.28 1.08 -19.96
CA GLY A 19 -3.94 0.93 -20.50
C GLY A 19 -2.97 1.90 -19.83
N PHE A 20 -1.70 1.55 -19.83
CA PHE A 20 -0.60 2.44 -19.48
C PHE A 20 0.63 2.12 -20.33
N ASP A 21 1.52 3.10 -20.43
CA ASP A 21 2.81 2.94 -21.10
C ASP A 21 3.78 2.18 -20.18
N GLY A 22 3.99 0.90 -20.48
CA GLY A 22 4.88 0.01 -19.76
C GLY A 22 6.37 0.32 -19.95
N SER A 23 6.76 1.08 -20.99
CA SER A 23 8.16 1.48 -21.15
C SER A 23 8.61 2.46 -20.05
N SER A 24 7.68 3.29 -19.58
CA SER A 24 7.89 4.22 -18.46
C SER A 24 7.94 3.55 -17.09
N THR A 25 7.67 2.25 -17.01
CA THR A 25 7.69 1.47 -15.75
C THR A 25 8.59 0.24 -15.82
N GLN A 26 9.45 0.14 -16.85
CA GLN A 26 10.34 -1.00 -17.09
C GLN A 26 9.59 -2.34 -17.30
N GLN A 27 8.38 -2.27 -17.84
CA GLN A 27 7.53 -3.44 -18.11
C GLN A 27 7.43 -3.74 -19.61
N ALA A 28 7.89 -2.85 -20.48
CA ALA A 28 7.89 -3.10 -21.92
C ALA A 28 9.01 -2.30 -22.62
N GLU A 29 9.34 -2.68 -23.86
CA GLU A 29 10.27 -1.91 -24.68
C GLU A 29 9.54 -0.77 -25.40
N GLY A 30 10.25 0.33 -25.69
CA GLY A 30 9.64 1.56 -26.22
C GLY A 30 8.92 1.42 -27.57
N HIS A 31 9.23 0.39 -28.36
CA HIS A 31 8.59 0.16 -29.66
C HIS A 31 7.32 -0.71 -29.58
N SER A 32 7.01 -1.27 -28.41
CA SER A 32 5.81 -2.08 -28.13
C SER A 32 5.49 -1.97 -26.64
N SER A 33 5.06 -0.78 -26.21
CA SER A 33 5.09 -0.41 -24.80
C SER A 33 3.76 -0.58 -24.05
N ASP A 34 2.65 -0.84 -24.73
CA ASP A 34 1.34 -0.91 -24.08
C ASP A 34 1.26 -2.06 -23.06
N CYS A 35 0.70 -1.76 -21.88
CA CYS A 35 0.32 -2.74 -20.87
C CYS A 35 -1.12 -2.49 -20.45
N VAL A 36 -1.84 -3.55 -20.07
CA VAL A 36 -3.26 -3.46 -19.67
C VAL A 36 -3.38 -3.61 -18.15
N LEU A 37 -4.13 -2.71 -17.54
CA LEU A 37 -4.61 -2.78 -16.16
C LEU A 37 -5.97 -3.47 -16.15
N LYS A 38 -6.03 -4.62 -15.47
CA LYS A 38 -7.28 -5.33 -15.21
C LYS A 38 -7.67 -5.15 -13.74
N PRO A 39 -8.82 -4.52 -13.44
CA PRO A 39 -9.31 -4.40 -12.07
C PRO A 39 -9.45 -5.76 -11.38
N VAL A 40 -9.01 -5.83 -10.11
CA VAL A 40 -9.10 -7.05 -9.29
C VAL A 40 -9.67 -6.82 -7.89
N ALA A 41 -9.61 -5.60 -7.36
CA ALA A 41 -10.28 -5.20 -6.13
C ALA A 41 -10.60 -3.71 -6.15
N VAL A 42 -11.63 -3.31 -5.40
CA VAL A 42 -12.12 -1.94 -5.32
C VAL A 42 -12.28 -1.53 -3.85
N PHE A 43 -11.78 -0.36 -3.50
CA PHE A 43 -11.79 0.18 -2.13
C PHE A 43 -12.25 1.65 -2.16
N PRO A 44 -13.01 2.12 -1.16
CA PRO A 44 -13.28 3.55 -1.02
C PRO A 44 -12.00 4.34 -0.71
N ASP A 45 -11.83 5.51 -1.31
CA ASP A 45 -10.69 6.42 -1.04
C ASP A 45 -11.15 7.53 -0.09
N ALA A 46 -10.91 7.37 1.21
CA ALA A 46 -11.26 8.38 2.21
C ALA A 46 -10.46 9.69 2.09
N ALA A 47 -9.34 9.69 1.36
CA ALA A 47 -8.53 10.88 1.13
C ALA A 47 -9.02 11.73 -0.06
N ARG A 48 -10.10 11.32 -0.74
CA ARG A 48 -10.72 12.07 -1.86
C ARG A 48 -12.24 12.06 -1.76
N THR A 49 -12.86 13.22 -1.97
CA THR A 49 -14.31 13.33 -2.12
C THR A 49 -14.77 12.47 -3.31
N LYS A 50 -15.65 11.48 -3.05
CA LYS A 50 -16.12 10.49 -4.03
C LYS A 50 -14.99 9.69 -4.69
N GLY A 51 -13.88 9.48 -3.98
CA GLY A 51 -12.74 8.74 -4.49
C GLY A 51 -12.93 7.23 -4.39
N VAL A 52 -12.32 6.53 -5.34
CA VAL A 52 -12.27 5.06 -5.41
C VAL A 52 -10.83 4.64 -5.74
N LEU A 53 -10.30 3.70 -4.97
CA LEU A 53 -9.05 3.01 -5.27
C LEU A 53 -9.37 1.70 -5.99
N VAL A 54 -8.66 1.44 -7.09
CA VAL A 54 -8.81 0.21 -7.87
C VAL A 54 -7.46 -0.48 -7.89
N MET A 55 -7.37 -1.62 -7.23
CA MET A 55 -6.23 -2.51 -7.37
C MET A 55 -6.36 -3.22 -8.70
N CYS A 56 -5.28 -3.24 -9.48
CA CYS A 56 -5.24 -3.88 -10.78
C CYS A 56 -4.14 -4.92 -10.83
N GLU A 57 -4.37 -5.99 -11.59
CA GLU A 57 -3.31 -6.83 -12.09
C GLU A 57 -2.87 -6.36 -13.48
N VAL A 58 -1.60 -6.60 -13.83
CA VAL A 58 -1.05 -6.19 -15.13
C VAL A 58 -1.11 -7.33 -16.12
N MET A 59 -1.63 -7.04 -17.30
CA MET A 59 -1.82 -7.97 -18.42
C MET A 59 -1.02 -7.49 -19.63
N MET A 60 -0.67 -8.42 -20.52
CA MET A 60 -0.15 -8.13 -21.86
C MET A 60 -1.19 -7.33 -22.67
N PRO A 61 -0.81 -6.70 -23.81
CA PRO A 61 -1.73 -5.94 -24.68
C PRO A 61 -2.99 -6.68 -25.11
N ASP A 62 -2.97 -8.02 -25.11
CA ASP A 62 -4.14 -8.86 -25.44
C ASP A 62 -5.25 -8.82 -24.37
N GLY A 63 -4.99 -8.22 -23.21
CA GLY A 63 -5.91 -8.12 -22.07
C GLY A 63 -6.25 -9.45 -21.39
N LYS A 64 -5.57 -10.55 -21.77
CA LYS A 64 -5.87 -11.93 -21.33
C LYS A 64 -4.68 -12.62 -20.71
N THR A 65 -3.49 -12.43 -21.26
CA THR A 65 -2.27 -13.06 -20.79
C THR A 65 -1.67 -12.24 -19.66
N PRO A 66 -1.40 -12.81 -18.47
CA PRO A 66 -0.72 -12.09 -17.40
C PRO A 66 0.65 -11.58 -17.85
N HIS A 67 0.98 -10.35 -17.49
CA HIS A 67 2.32 -9.81 -17.74
C HIS A 67 3.36 -10.55 -16.88
N ALA A 68 4.63 -10.63 -17.30
CA ALA A 68 5.68 -11.37 -16.58
C ALA A 68 5.93 -10.86 -15.14
N SER A 69 5.66 -9.57 -14.90
CA SER A 69 5.72 -8.94 -13.56
C SER A 69 4.49 -9.25 -12.69
N ASN A 70 3.40 -9.78 -13.24
CA ASN A 70 2.16 -10.06 -12.53
C ASN A 70 2.31 -11.31 -11.64
N LYS A 71 2.78 -11.11 -10.41
CA LYS A 71 2.88 -12.17 -9.39
C LYS A 71 1.54 -12.51 -8.76
N ARG A 72 0.53 -11.65 -8.87
CA ARG A 72 -0.82 -11.96 -8.40
C ARG A 72 -1.42 -13.14 -9.16
N ALA A 73 -1.16 -13.22 -10.47
CA ALA A 73 -1.60 -14.33 -11.31
C ALA A 73 -1.02 -15.70 -10.91
N THR A 74 0.09 -15.73 -10.17
CA THR A 74 0.71 -16.98 -9.67
C THR A 74 0.18 -17.42 -8.30
N ILE A 75 -0.65 -16.60 -7.65
CA ILE A 75 -1.25 -16.92 -6.36
C ILE A 75 -2.42 -17.89 -6.59
N LEU A 76 -2.35 -19.06 -5.94
CA LEU A 76 -3.48 -19.99 -5.88
C LEU A 76 -4.67 -19.28 -5.26
N ASP A 77 -5.84 -19.31 -5.90
CA ASP A 77 -7.06 -18.68 -5.39
C ASP A 77 -7.72 -19.59 -4.34
N ASP A 78 -7.31 -19.42 -3.08
CA ASP A 78 -7.78 -20.22 -1.96
C ASP A 78 -8.47 -19.31 -0.94
N ALA A 79 -9.81 -19.31 -0.96
CA ALA A 79 -10.65 -18.58 -0.04
C ALA A 79 -10.60 -19.13 1.41
N GLY A 80 -10.07 -20.34 1.59
CA GLY A 80 -9.92 -21.01 2.87
C GLY A 80 -8.59 -20.74 3.56
N ALA A 81 -7.60 -20.15 2.88
CA ALA A 81 -6.29 -19.82 3.43
C ALA A 81 -6.32 -18.54 4.28
N TRP A 82 -5.47 -18.50 5.33
CA TRP A 82 -5.40 -17.42 6.32
C TRP A 82 -3.96 -16.93 6.41
N PHE A 83 -3.77 -15.62 6.40
CA PHE A 83 -2.46 -14.97 6.45
C PHE A 83 -2.47 -13.84 7.45
N GLY A 84 -1.49 -13.82 8.36
CA GLY A 84 -1.12 -12.63 9.13
C GLY A 84 0.17 -12.08 8.56
N PHE A 85 0.17 -10.79 8.22
CA PHE A 85 1.37 -10.10 7.76
C PHE A 85 1.71 -8.96 8.73
N GLU A 86 2.99 -8.91 9.10
CA GLU A 86 3.60 -7.88 9.93
C GLU A 86 4.51 -7.06 9.00
N GLN A 87 4.07 -5.85 8.62
CA GLN A 87 4.80 -4.98 7.69
C GLN A 87 5.59 -3.94 8.48
N GLU A 88 6.88 -4.20 8.65
CA GLU A 88 7.82 -3.21 9.19
C GLU A 88 8.27 -2.19 8.12
N TYR A 89 8.53 -0.96 8.53
CA TYR A 89 9.03 0.10 7.67
C TYR A 89 9.71 1.21 8.46
N PHE A 90 10.49 2.04 7.76
CA PHE A 90 11.07 3.26 8.30
C PHE A 90 10.53 4.47 7.55
N PHE A 91 10.24 5.56 8.26
CA PHE A 91 10.08 6.86 7.61
C PHE A 91 11.44 7.46 7.29
N TYR A 92 11.59 8.02 6.10
CA TYR A 92 12.79 8.69 5.66
C TYR A 92 12.50 10.15 5.29
N LYS A 93 13.43 11.03 5.64
CA LYS A 93 13.45 12.43 5.21
C LYS A 93 14.90 12.80 4.87
N ASP A 94 15.10 13.41 3.71
CA ASP A 94 16.42 13.84 3.23
C ASP A 94 17.48 12.72 3.26
N GLY A 95 17.09 11.50 2.89
CA GLY A 95 17.96 10.32 2.84
C GLY A 95 18.31 9.73 4.22
N ARG A 96 17.66 10.17 5.30
CA ARG A 96 17.88 9.68 6.67
C ARG A 96 16.58 9.20 7.33
N PRO A 97 16.63 8.16 8.18
CA PRO A 97 15.46 7.77 8.96
C PRO A 97 14.98 8.91 9.86
N LEU A 98 13.67 9.06 9.98
CA LEU A 98 13.07 10.10 10.81
C LEU A 98 13.47 9.90 12.29
N GLY A 99 13.92 10.97 12.94
CA GLY A 99 14.38 10.94 14.33
C GLY A 99 15.86 10.57 14.52
N PHE A 100 16.58 10.22 13.44
CA PHE A 100 18.03 10.12 13.49
C PHE A 100 18.68 11.51 13.56
N PRO A 101 19.86 11.63 14.19
CA PRO A 101 20.66 12.85 14.09
C PRO A 101 21.13 13.09 12.64
N ALA A 102 21.48 14.35 12.32
CA ALA A 102 21.97 14.73 11.00
C ALA A 102 23.22 13.93 10.57
N SER A 103 24.01 13.47 11.54
CA SER A 103 25.12 12.54 11.34
C SER A 103 25.16 11.50 12.44
N GLY A 104 25.57 10.27 12.09
CA GLY A 104 25.67 9.15 13.02
C GLY A 104 24.33 8.44 13.28
N TYR A 105 24.22 7.86 14.48
CA TYR A 105 23.10 7.01 14.90
C TYR A 105 22.43 7.59 16.16
N PRO A 106 21.16 7.29 16.42
CA PRO A 106 20.53 7.63 17.69
C PRO A 106 21.18 6.86 18.84
N ALA A 107 20.76 7.16 20.08
CA ALA A 107 21.15 6.36 21.24
C ALA A 107 20.78 4.87 21.02
N PRO A 108 21.46 3.92 21.68
CA PRO A 108 21.19 2.50 21.54
C PRO A 108 19.71 2.13 21.69
N GLN A 109 19.32 1.00 21.09
CA GLN A 109 17.98 0.45 21.20
C GLN A 109 17.58 0.22 22.66
N GLY A 110 16.28 0.32 22.95
CA GLY A 110 15.72 0.16 24.29
C GLY A 110 14.45 0.96 24.49
N PRO A 111 14.48 2.30 24.41
CA PRO A 111 13.33 3.14 24.74
C PRO A 111 12.31 3.31 23.59
N TYR A 112 12.59 2.76 22.40
CA TYR A 112 11.82 3.05 21.18
C TYR A 112 10.66 2.08 20.95
N TYR A 113 10.85 0.77 21.19
CA TYR A 113 9.82 -0.25 20.98
C TYR A 113 8.60 0.05 21.84
N THR A 114 7.42 0.15 21.22
CA THR A 114 6.16 0.59 21.87
C THR A 114 6.28 1.90 22.66
N GLY A 115 7.29 2.72 22.34
CA GLY A 115 7.65 3.91 23.09
C GLY A 115 6.63 5.04 22.97
N VAL A 116 6.60 5.90 23.98
CA VAL A 116 5.79 7.12 24.04
C VAL A 116 6.66 8.34 24.37
N GLY A 117 6.19 9.53 24.01
CA GLY A 117 6.88 10.80 24.25
C GLY A 117 7.85 11.23 23.16
N PHE A 118 8.08 12.54 23.07
CA PHE A 118 8.86 13.19 22.01
C PHE A 118 10.26 12.59 21.82
N SER A 119 10.97 12.30 22.91
CA SER A 119 12.34 11.76 22.85
C SER A 119 12.44 10.42 22.13
N ASN A 120 11.39 9.60 22.22
CA ASN A 120 11.34 8.24 21.67
C ASN A 120 10.72 8.21 20.28
N VAL A 121 9.64 8.98 20.08
CA VAL A 121 8.77 8.89 18.90
C VAL A 121 8.96 10.05 17.90
N GLY A 122 9.36 11.22 18.39
CA GLY A 122 9.36 12.45 17.60
C GLY A 122 7.99 13.14 17.57
N ASP A 123 7.88 14.16 16.71
CA ASP A 123 6.72 15.03 16.55
C ASP A 123 5.72 14.52 15.49
N VAL A 124 6.20 13.89 14.43
CA VAL A 124 5.37 13.58 13.25
C VAL A 124 5.10 12.09 13.02
N ALA A 125 5.99 11.19 13.45
CA ALA A 125 5.93 9.76 13.08
C ALA A 125 4.59 9.11 13.45
N ARG A 126 4.16 9.26 14.70
CA ARG A 126 2.88 8.70 15.18
C ARG A 126 1.69 9.29 14.44
N LYS A 127 1.71 10.58 14.11
CA LYS A 127 0.64 11.20 13.34
C LYS A 127 0.45 10.53 11.98
N ILE A 128 1.55 10.23 11.28
CA ILE A 128 1.49 9.51 10.00
C ILE A 128 0.93 8.09 10.19
N VAL A 129 1.37 7.38 11.22
CA VAL A 129 0.94 5.99 11.49
C VAL A 129 -0.56 5.93 11.81
N GLU A 130 -1.06 6.81 12.68
CA GLU A 130 -2.48 6.86 13.05
C GLU A 130 -3.35 7.27 11.84
N GLU A 131 -2.91 8.27 11.05
CA GLU A 131 -3.62 8.64 9.82
C GLU A 131 -3.64 7.50 8.78
N HIS A 132 -2.58 6.70 8.70
CA HIS A 132 -2.53 5.52 7.83
C HIS A 132 -3.50 4.42 8.29
N LEU A 133 -3.55 4.16 9.60
CA LEU A 133 -4.53 3.24 10.20
C LEU A 133 -5.96 3.67 9.85
N ASP A 134 -6.31 4.95 10.05
CA ASP A 134 -7.63 5.49 9.72
C ASP A 134 -7.96 5.33 8.23
N LEU A 135 -7.00 5.59 7.34
CA LEU A 135 -7.18 5.40 5.89
C LEU A 135 -7.41 3.94 5.52
N CYS A 136 -6.70 3.00 6.15
CA CYS A 136 -6.86 1.57 5.91
C CYS A 136 -8.23 1.07 6.40
N LEU A 137 -8.64 1.47 7.60
CA LEU A 137 -9.95 1.14 8.16
C LEU A 137 -11.08 1.71 7.31
N ALA A 138 -10.97 2.97 6.87
CA ALA A 138 -11.94 3.59 5.98
C ALA A 138 -12.01 2.92 4.60
N ALA A 139 -10.89 2.37 4.11
CA ALA A 139 -10.82 1.56 2.90
C ALA A 139 -11.41 0.14 3.08
N GLY A 140 -11.72 -0.28 4.30
CA GLY A 140 -12.21 -1.62 4.63
C GLY A 140 -11.12 -2.70 4.63
N ILE A 141 -9.85 -2.32 4.75
CA ILE A 141 -8.71 -3.23 4.90
C ILE A 141 -8.76 -3.84 6.31
N ASN A 142 -8.56 -5.16 6.45
CA ASN A 142 -8.55 -5.81 7.76
C ASN A 142 -7.22 -5.59 8.49
N HIS A 143 -7.10 -4.39 9.04
CA HIS A 143 -5.94 -3.90 9.76
C HIS A 143 -6.05 -4.23 11.25
N GLU A 144 -5.10 -5.00 11.79
CA GLU A 144 -5.21 -5.58 13.15
C GLU A 144 -4.47 -4.75 14.21
N GLY A 145 -3.45 -3.98 13.82
CA GLY A 145 -2.70 -3.20 14.79
C GLY A 145 -1.53 -2.42 14.20
N ILE A 146 -0.93 -1.60 15.05
CA ILE A 146 0.30 -0.83 14.80
C ILE A 146 1.20 -0.89 16.03
N ASN A 147 2.51 -0.78 15.83
CA ASN A 147 3.46 -0.52 16.92
C ASN A 147 4.67 0.29 16.44
N ALA A 148 5.23 1.06 17.37
CA ALA A 148 6.58 1.59 17.19
C ALA A 148 7.57 0.43 17.36
N GLU A 149 8.52 0.31 16.44
CA GLU A 149 9.47 -0.79 16.40
C GLU A 149 10.75 -0.49 17.21
N VAL A 150 11.65 -1.47 17.28
CA VAL A 150 12.84 -1.42 18.13
C VAL A 150 13.80 -0.30 17.73
N ALA A 151 13.91 0.06 16.44
CA ALA A 151 14.75 1.16 16.01
C ALA A 151 13.98 2.50 15.98
N LYS A 152 14.66 3.60 16.32
CA LYS A 152 14.07 4.94 16.25
C LYS A 152 13.61 5.27 14.83
N GLY A 153 12.35 5.65 14.67
CA GLY A 153 11.76 5.96 13.37
C GLY A 153 11.27 4.74 12.57
N GLN A 154 11.41 3.53 13.13
CA GLN A 154 10.83 2.30 12.60
C GLN A 154 9.44 2.08 13.19
N TRP A 155 8.54 1.55 12.36
CA TRP A 155 7.17 1.25 12.71
C TRP A 155 6.73 -0.04 12.02
N GLU A 156 5.64 -0.59 12.52
CA GLU A 156 4.98 -1.74 11.94
C GLU A 156 3.47 -1.53 11.89
N PHE A 157 2.84 -2.10 10.86
CA PHE A 157 1.41 -2.35 10.84
C PHE A 157 1.10 -3.81 10.50
N GLN A 158 0.00 -4.33 11.02
CA GLN A 158 -0.43 -5.71 10.81
C GLN A 158 -1.73 -5.80 10.01
N ILE A 159 -1.77 -6.75 9.07
CA ILE A 159 -2.98 -7.09 8.29
C ILE A 159 -3.23 -8.57 8.40
N PHE A 160 -4.49 -8.93 8.65
CA PHE A 160 -4.93 -10.31 8.67
C PHE A 160 -5.94 -10.58 7.56
N GLY A 161 -5.57 -11.44 6.61
CA GLY A 161 -6.40 -11.72 5.45
C GLY A 161 -6.89 -13.16 5.44
N LYS A 162 -8.19 -13.35 5.20
CA LYS A 162 -8.78 -14.62 4.78
C LYS A 162 -8.99 -14.59 3.26
N GLY A 163 -8.46 -15.61 2.58
CA GLY A 163 -8.37 -15.67 1.13
C GLY A 163 -7.01 -15.19 0.64
N SER A 164 -6.28 -16.06 -0.06
CA SER A 164 -4.89 -15.80 -0.49
C SER A 164 -4.71 -14.54 -1.33
N LYS A 165 -5.55 -14.33 -2.36
CA LYS A 165 -5.49 -13.12 -3.19
C LYS A 165 -5.95 -11.88 -2.44
N LYS A 166 -7.03 -11.99 -1.67
CA LYS A 166 -7.56 -10.88 -0.87
C LYS A 166 -6.52 -10.37 0.12
N ALA A 167 -5.87 -11.28 0.86
CA ALA A 167 -4.82 -10.94 1.81
C ALA A 167 -3.65 -10.18 1.15
N ALA A 168 -3.24 -10.62 -0.05
CA ALA A 168 -2.20 -9.94 -0.82
C ALA A 168 -2.66 -8.56 -1.34
N ASP A 169 -3.89 -8.46 -1.85
CA ASP A 169 -4.46 -7.21 -2.39
C ASP A 169 -4.59 -6.14 -1.30
N GLU A 170 -5.07 -6.51 -0.11
CA GLU A 170 -5.18 -5.63 1.06
C GLU A 170 -3.81 -5.12 1.53
N MET A 171 -2.80 -6.00 1.60
CA MET A 171 -1.43 -5.59 1.95
C MET A 171 -0.84 -4.60 0.94
N TRP A 172 -1.01 -4.84 -0.36
CA TRP A 172 -0.56 -3.90 -1.39
C TRP A 172 -1.29 -2.56 -1.33
N MET A 173 -2.58 -2.57 -1.06
CA MET A 173 -3.36 -1.33 -0.93
C MET A 173 -2.95 -0.53 0.32
N ALA A 174 -2.69 -1.20 1.45
CA ALA A 174 -2.18 -0.54 2.64
C ALA A 174 -0.81 0.11 2.41
N ARG A 175 0.10 -0.56 1.69
CA ARG A 175 1.39 0.03 1.29
C ARG A 175 1.21 1.25 0.39
N TYR A 176 0.31 1.20 -0.57
CA TYR A 176 -0.02 2.34 -1.44
C TYR A 176 -0.54 3.53 -0.62
N LEU A 177 -1.47 3.28 0.30
CA LEU A 177 -2.01 4.31 1.19
C LEU A 177 -0.91 4.95 2.05
N MET A 178 0.02 4.15 2.60
CA MET A 178 1.16 4.67 3.37
C MET A 178 2.01 5.60 2.51
N LEU A 179 2.45 5.14 1.34
CA LEU A 179 3.30 5.94 0.45
C LEU A 179 2.61 7.24 0.03
N ARG A 180 1.34 7.15 -0.42
CA ARG A 180 0.55 8.32 -0.80
C ARG A 180 0.34 9.28 0.37
N LEU A 181 0.11 8.78 1.57
CA LEU A 181 -0.02 9.61 2.77
C LEU A 181 1.27 10.36 3.04
N THR A 182 2.42 9.71 2.91
CA THR A 182 3.72 10.32 3.17
C THR A 182 4.13 11.40 2.16
N GLU A 183 3.53 11.46 0.98
CA GLU A 183 3.81 12.51 -0.02
C GLU A 183 3.61 13.95 0.51
N LYS A 184 2.77 14.14 1.53
CA LYS A 184 2.48 15.47 2.11
C LYS A 184 3.40 15.88 3.28
N TYR A 185 4.31 15.01 3.70
CA TYR A 185 5.17 15.17 4.89
C TYR A 185 6.65 15.37 4.52
#